data_AF-A0A2N9MXJ1-F1
#
_entry.id   AF-A0A2N9MXJ1-F1
#
_cell.length_a   1.000
_cell.length_b   1.000
_cell.length_c   1.000
_cell.angle_alpha   90.00
_cell.angle_beta   90.00
_cell.angle_gamma   90.00
#
_symmetry.space_group_name_H-M   'P 1'
#
loop_
_entity.id
_entity.type
_entity.pdbx_description
1 polymer ?
#
loop_
_entity_poly.entity_id
_entity_poly.type
_entity_poly.pdbx_seq_one_letter_code
_entity_poly.pdbx_strand_id
1 'polypeptide(L)'
;MHMVWLAASRGDHSFALPGRLGSAAIEERRILSHRDQIIQLFREIRTPLYSYLVCIGLKPHEADDIVQEAFLRLHCQLESGARIEEPRAWLFRVARNASLNMHRVQRRLVSESNLDQDEDFELQQRCDPSKNPEELYLSKEVMQRLDAGIAQLTEPQRQCVYLRAQGLRYREIAVVLGVNVSSAAELLQRAIVRLAGEIHG
;
A
#
# COMPACT_ATOMS: atom_id res chain seq x y z
N MET A 1 24.27 56.81 -23.51
CA MET A 1 24.68 56.89 -24.92
C MET A 1 26.21 56.86 -24.95
N HIS A 2 26.80 55.85 -25.61
CA HIS A 2 28.23 55.66 -25.94
C HIS A 2 29.25 55.62 -24.77
N MET A 3 29.85 54.48 -24.41
CA MET A 3 30.80 53.57 -25.10
C MET A 3 32.27 53.82 -24.74
N VAL A 4 32.85 52.76 -24.16
CA VAL A 4 34.24 52.25 -24.30
C VAL A 4 35.37 52.99 -23.57
N TRP A 5 36.01 52.25 -22.64
CA TRP A 5 37.46 52.29 -22.44
C TRP A 5 38.01 50.86 -22.31
N LEU A 6 39.14 50.65 -22.99
CA LEU A 6 39.90 49.42 -23.13
C LEU A 6 41.13 49.48 -22.21
N ALA A 7 41.46 48.32 -21.60
CA ALA A 7 42.77 47.88 -21.09
C ALA A 7 43.44 48.62 -19.90
N ALA A 8 43.66 47.90 -18.80
CA ALA A 8 44.98 47.35 -18.42
C ALA A 8 45.03 46.89 -16.95
N SER A 9 45.35 45.61 -16.79
CA SER A 9 45.84 44.83 -15.63
C SER A 9 46.31 45.58 -14.37
N ARG A 10 45.67 45.27 -13.23
CA ARG A 10 46.22 44.54 -12.07
C ARG A 10 45.33 44.78 -10.85
N GLY A 11 44.79 43.71 -10.30
CA GLY A 11 44.00 43.74 -9.07
C GLY A 11 42.99 42.60 -9.05
N ASP A 12 43.30 41.59 -8.26
CA ASP A 12 42.39 40.55 -7.78
C ASP A 12 40.92 40.94 -7.82
N HIS A 13 40.12 40.27 -8.65
CA HIS A 13 38.76 39.88 -8.30
C HIS A 13 38.44 38.57 -9.02
N SER A 14 38.95 37.48 -8.44
CA SER A 14 38.35 36.17 -8.58
C SER A 14 36.91 36.25 -8.04
N PHE A 15 35.97 36.66 -8.88
CA PHE A 15 34.55 36.57 -8.58
C PHE A 15 34.07 35.16 -8.96
N ALA A 16 34.61 34.17 -8.25
CA ALA A 16 33.93 32.89 -8.16
C ALA A 16 32.60 33.17 -7.43
N LEU A 17 31.49 32.95 -8.12
CA LEU A 17 30.16 32.87 -7.50
C LEU A 17 30.01 31.44 -6.94
N PRO A 18 30.07 31.20 -5.62
CA PRO A 18 29.77 29.89 -5.06
C PRO A 18 28.34 29.92 -4.50
N GLY A 19 27.49 28.98 -4.93
CA GLY A 19 26.44 28.47 -4.04
C GLY A 19 25.01 28.36 -4.55
N ARG A 20 24.59 29.01 -5.65
CA ARG A 20 23.17 28.91 -6.09
C ARG A 20 22.88 27.75 -7.06
N LEU A 21 23.85 27.30 -7.84
CA LEU A 21 23.66 26.17 -8.77
C LEU A 21 23.67 24.81 -8.06
N GLY A 22 24.33 24.70 -6.90
CA GLY A 22 24.41 23.46 -6.13
C GLY A 22 23.09 23.06 -5.48
N SER A 23 22.36 24.02 -4.88
CA SER A 23 21.10 23.73 -4.19
C SER A 23 20.00 23.27 -5.15
N ALA A 24 19.90 23.87 -6.34
CA ALA A 24 18.91 23.50 -7.35
C ALA A 24 19.20 22.10 -7.92
N ALA A 25 20.47 21.80 -8.23
CA ALA A 25 20.87 20.49 -8.74
C ALA A 25 20.72 19.36 -7.70
N ILE A 26 20.94 19.66 -6.41
CA ILE A 26 20.71 18.71 -5.31
C ILE A 26 19.21 18.42 -5.16
N GLU A 27 18.38 19.46 -5.22
CA GLU A 27 16.93 19.31 -5.11
C GLU A 27 16.34 18.58 -6.33
N GLU A 28 16.79 18.91 -7.54
CA GLU A 28 16.38 18.21 -8.76
C GLU A 28 16.77 16.73 -8.73
N ARG A 29 17.99 16.41 -8.29
CA ARG A 29 18.43 15.02 -8.09
C ARG A 29 17.61 14.30 -7.01
N ARG A 30 17.22 15.01 -5.95
CA ARG A 30 16.36 14.46 -4.88
C ARG A 30 14.94 14.17 -5.37
N ILE A 31 14.35 15.08 -6.15
CA ILE A 31 13.02 14.91 -6.76
C ILE A 31 13.00 13.70 -7.71
N LEU A 32 14.00 13.58 -8.59
CA LEU A 32 14.14 12.44 -9.49
C LEU A 32 14.29 11.12 -8.70
N SER A 33 15.07 11.13 -7.63
CA SER A 33 15.23 9.96 -6.74
C SER A 33 13.92 9.54 -6.06
N HIS A 34 13.09 10.49 -5.59
CA HIS A 34 11.80 10.14 -4.98
C HIS A 34 10.82 9.60 -6.02
N ARG A 35 10.81 10.16 -7.23
CA ARG A 35 9.95 9.69 -8.32
C ARG A 35 10.24 8.23 -8.67
N ASP A 36 11.51 7.86 -8.82
CA ASP A 36 11.89 6.48 -9.14
C ASP A 36 11.53 5.51 -8.02
N GLN A 37 11.73 5.92 -6.75
CA GLN A 37 11.32 5.14 -5.59
C GLN A 37 9.81 4.91 -5.56
N ILE A 38 9.00 5.93 -5.84
CA ILE A 38 7.54 5.81 -5.90
C ILE A 38 7.12 4.86 -7.02
N ILE A 39 7.72 4.97 -8.21
CA ILE A 39 7.41 4.09 -9.35
C ILE A 39 7.74 2.63 -9.02
N GLN A 40 8.89 2.37 -8.41
CA GLN A 40 9.26 1.03 -7.98
C GLN A 40 8.26 0.50 -6.95
N LEU A 41 7.97 1.29 -5.91
CA LEU A 41 7.02 0.91 -4.87
C LEU A 41 5.62 0.66 -5.43
N PHE A 42 5.18 1.45 -6.42
CA PHE A 42 3.92 1.26 -7.10
C PHE A 42 3.85 -0.10 -7.81
N ARG A 43 4.89 -0.46 -8.57
CA ARG A 43 4.95 -1.76 -9.24
C ARG A 43 4.89 -2.93 -8.25
N GLU A 44 5.50 -2.78 -7.09
CA GLU A 44 5.54 -3.83 -6.07
C GLU A 44 4.26 -3.93 -5.24
N ILE A 45 3.61 -2.81 -4.91
CA ILE A 45 2.55 -2.75 -3.91
C ILE A 45 1.15 -2.60 -4.51
N ARG A 46 1.01 -2.10 -5.74
CA ARG A 46 -0.31 -1.85 -6.35
C ARG A 46 -1.21 -3.08 -6.27
N THR A 47 -0.76 -4.23 -6.76
CA THR A 47 -1.56 -5.46 -6.76
C THR A 47 -1.87 -5.95 -5.34
N PRO A 48 -0.89 -6.07 -4.42
CA PRO A 48 -1.18 -6.34 -3.01
C PRO A 48 -2.18 -5.39 -2.35
N LEU A 49 -2.07 -4.09 -2.59
CA LEU A 49 -2.92 -3.09 -1.98
C LEU A 49 -4.35 -3.16 -2.53
N TYR A 50 -4.48 -3.37 -3.84
CA TYR A 50 -5.76 -3.61 -4.50
C TYR A 50 -6.44 -4.87 -3.96
N SER A 51 -5.74 -6.00 -3.96
CA SER A 51 -6.29 -7.27 -3.47
C SER A 51 -6.68 -7.21 -1.99
N TYR A 52 -5.92 -6.46 -1.18
CA TYR A 52 -6.31 -6.18 0.20
C TYR A 52 -7.63 -5.43 0.29
N LEU A 53 -7.81 -4.36 -0.49
CA LEU A 53 -9.04 -3.55 -0.48
C LEU A 53 -10.26 -4.36 -0.90
N VAL A 54 -10.14 -5.17 -1.96
CA VAL A 54 -11.22 -6.07 -2.37
C VAL A 54 -11.51 -7.12 -1.28
N CYS A 55 -10.47 -7.69 -0.67
CA CYS A 55 -10.62 -8.67 0.41
C CYS A 55 -11.37 -8.12 1.64
N ILE A 56 -11.28 -6.81 1.91
CA ILE A 56 -11.97 -6.17 3.04
C ILE A 56 -13.34 -5.60 2.64
N GLY A 57 -13.84 -5.92 1.45
CA GLY A 57 -15.22 -5.66 1.02
C GLY A 57 -15.43 -4.45 0.10
N LEU A 58 -14.40 -3.95 -0.58
CA LEU A 58 -14.56 -2.86 -1.54
C LEU A 58 -14.90 -3.37 -2.94
N LYS A 59 -15.72 -2.60 -3.65
CA LYS A 59 -15.97 -2.85 -5.06
C LYS A 59 -14.68 -2.61 -5.87
N PRO A 60 -14.45 -3.35 -6.97
CA PRO A 60 -13.23 -3.23 -7.79
C PRO A 60 -12.84 -1.79 -8.17
N HIS A 61 -13.80 -0.96 -8.57
CA HIS A 61 -13.54 0.42 -8.97
C HIS A 61 -13.13 1.31 -7.77
N GLU A 62 -13.77 1.12 -6.61
CA GLU A 62 -13.42 1.84 -5.38
C GLU A 62 -12.01 1.47 -4.91
N ALA A 63 -11.64 0.19 -5.06
CA ALA A 63 -10.29 -0.28 -4.74
C ALA A 63 -9.24 0.39 -5.64
N ASP A 64 -9.47 0.48 -6.94
CA ASP A 64 -8.57 1.18 -7.87
C ASP A 64 -8.45 2.68 -7.53
N ASP A 65 -9.55 3.34 -7.19
CA ASP A 65 -9.55 4.76 -6.80
C ASP A 65 -8.76 4.99 -5.52
N ILE A 66 -8.95 4.15 -4.50
CA ILE A 66 -8.20 4.26 -3.24
C ILE A 66 -6.72 3.96 -3.43
N VAL A 67 -6.36 2.99 -4.28
CA VAL A 67 -4.95 2.74 -4.62
C VAL A 67 -4.33 3.98 -5.24
N GLN A 68 -4.99 4.58 -6.24
CA GLN A 68 -4.51 5.82 -6.87
C GLN A 68 -4.34 6.95 -5.85
N GLU A 69 -5.36 7.21 -5.05
CA GLU A 69 -5.34 8.25 -4.02
C GLU A 69 -4.22 8.02 -2.98
N ALA A 70 -3.99 6.77 -2.56
CA ALA A 70 -2.92 6.44 -1.61
C ALA A 70 -1.54 6.77 -2.16
N PHE A 71 -1.28 6.48 -3.44
CA PHE A 71 -0.02 6.81 -4.10
C PHE A 71 0.13 8.31 -4.40
N LEU A 72 -0.96 9.01 -4.74
CA LEU A 72 -0.96 10.48 -4.87
C LEU A 72 -0.61 11.15 -3.53
N ARG A 73 -1.21 10.68 -2.43
CA ARG A 73 -0.85 11.17 -1.09
C ARG A 73 0.60 10.88 -0.72
N LEU A 74 1.11 9.70 -1.08
CA LEU A 74 2.52 9.37 -0.87
C LEU A 74 3.43 10.35 -1.60
N HIS A 75 3.12 10.64 -2.87
CA HIS A 75 3.84 11.61 -3.69
C HIS A 75 3.85 13.00 -3.03
N CYS A 76 2.69 13.54 -2.67
CA CYS A 76 2.58 14.83 -2.01
C CYS A 76 3.35 14.90 -0.68
N GLN A 77 3.34 13.82 0.11
CA GLN A 77 4.11 13.75 1.36
C GLN A 77 5.61 13.81 1.10
N LEU A 78 6.12 13.05 0.14
CA LEU A 78 7.55 13.05 -0.19
C LEU A 78 7.99 14.38 -0.82
N GLU A 79 7.17 15.00 -1.67
CA GLU A 79 7.41 16.34 -2.21
C GLU A 79 7.45 17.42 -1.12
N SER A 80 6.61 17.29 -0.09
CA SER A 80 6.63 18.21 1.07
C SER A 80 7.88 18.04 1.96
N GLY A 81 8.72 17.05 1.67
CA GLY A 81 9.93 16.74 2.44
C GLY A 81 9.68 15.84 3.65
N ALA A 82 8.47 15.28 3.80
CA ALA A 82 8.17 14.35 4.88
C ALA A 82 8.99 13.05 4.73
N ARG A 83 9.48 12.53 5.87
CA ARG A 83 10.20 11.25 5.90
C ARG A 83 9.24 10.14 6.32
N ILE A 84 9.03 9.18 5.42
CA ILE A 84 8.21 7.99 5.69
C ILE A 84 9.15 6.80 5.83
N GLU A 85 9.30 6.29 7.05
CA GLU A 85 10.23 5.20 7.34
C GLU A 85 9.76 3.86 6.77
N GLU A 86 8.45 3.58 6.82
CA GLU A 86 7.85 2.32 6.35
C GLU A 86 6.76 2.59 5.31
N PRO A 87 7.11 2.93 4.05
CA PRO A 87 6.15 3.33 3.00
C PRO A 87 5.07 2.28 2.72
N ARG A 88 5.43 0.99 2.76
CA ARG A 88 4.48 -0.12 2.58
C ARG A 88 3.40 -0.11 3.65
N ALA A 89 3.79 -0.08 4.93
CA ALA A 89 2.84 -0.04 6.04
C ALA A 89 2.01 1.25 6.05
N TRP A 90 2.62 2.36 5.64
CA TRP A 90 1.92 3.63 5.48
C TRP A 90 0.83 3.55 4.41
N LEU A 91 1.13 2.98 3.23
CA LEU A 91 0.15 2.80 2.14
C LEU A 91 -1.03 1.93 2.57
N PHE A 92 -0.78 0.79 3.21
CA PHE A 92 -1.86 -0.07 3.74
C PHE A 92 -2.73 0.66 4.78
N ARG A 93 -2.13 1.48 5.63
CA ARG A 93 -2.87 2.28 6.62
C ARG A 93 -3.74 3.34 5.95
N VAL A 94 -3.18 4.08 4.99
CA VAL A 94 -3.92 5.12 4.25
C VAL A 94 -5.09 4.50 3.49
N ALA A 95 -4.85 3.39 2.80
CA ALA A 95 -5.89 2.68 2.06
C ALA A 95 -7.00 2.14 2.98
N ARG A 96 -6.64 1.54 4.11
CA ARG A 96 -7.63 1.07 5.11
C ARG A 96 -8.43 2.23 5.72
N ASN A 97 -7.80 3.36 6.00
CA ASN A 97 -8.51 4.52 6.52
C ASN A 97 -9.48 5.10 5.49
N ALA A 98 -9.08 5.12 4.22
CA ALA A 98 -9.95 5.54 3.12
C ALA A 98 -11.15 4.59 2.96
N SER A 99 -10.96 3.27 3.06
CA SER A 99 -12.06 2.31 2.98
C SER A 99 -13.06 2.44 4.14
N LEU A 100 -12.57 2.59 5.37
CA LEU A 100 -13.42 2.81 6.54
C LEU A 100 -14.25 4.10 6.40
N ASN A 101 -13.68 5.15 5.79
CA ASN A 101 -14.41 6.38 5.52
C ASN A 101 -15.50 6.16 4.46
N MET A 102 -15.21 5.44 3.38
CA MET A 102 -16.17 5.09 2.33
C MET A 102 -17.38 4.34 2.92
N HIS A 103 -17.14 3.26 3.67
CA HIS A 103 -18.22 2.49 4.31
C HIS A 103 -19.02 3.31 5.34
N ARG A 104 -18.40 4.31 5.98
CA ARG A 104 -19.12 5.22 6.89
C ARG A 104 -20.04 6.16 6.13
N VAL A 105 -19.61 6.67 4.98
CA VAL A 105 -20.42 7.54 4.11
C VAL A 105 -21.56 6.73 3.48
N GLN A 106 -21.26 5.55 2.92
CA GLN A 106 -22.27 4.66 2.34
C GLN A 106 -23.34 4.26 3.36
N ARG A 107 -22.97 3.85 4.59
CA ARG A 107 -23.95 3.53 5.63
C ARG A 107 -24.85 4.70 6.00
N ARG A 108 -24.37 5.93 5.93
CA ARG A 108 -25.21 7.12 6.14
C ARG A 108 -26.21 7.31 5.00
N LEU A 109 -25.76 7.15 3.75
CA LEU A 109 -26.60 7.28 2.56
C LEU A 109 -27.63 6.16 2.42
N VAL A 110 -27.28 4.92 2.78
CA VAL A 110 -28.18 3.76 2.80
C VAL A 110 -29.18 3.84 3.96
N SER A 111 -28.79 4.42 5.11
CA SER A 111 -29.76 4.74 6.17
C SER A 111 -30.81 5.78 5.74
N GLU A 112 -30.55 6.52 4.66
CA GLU A 112 -31.48 7.47 4.03
C GLU A 112 -32.15 6.90 2.76
N SER A 113 -31.67 5.78 2.22
CA SER A 113 -32.23 5.12 1.04
C SER A 113 -32.15 3.59 1.19
N ASN A 114 -33.30 2.94 1.42
CA ASN A 114 -33.45 1.48 1.53
C ASN A 114 -33.08 0.76 0.21
N LEU A 115 -31.81 0.63 -0.09
CA LEU A 115 -31.31 -0.13 -1.24
C LEU A 115 -30.23 -1.10 -0.76
N ASP A 116 -30.66 -2.34 -0.51
CA ASP A 116 -29.76 -3.48 -0.36
C ASP A 116 -29.23 -3.85 -1.76
N GLN A 117 -27.91 -3.81 -1.93
CA GLN A 117 -27.22 -4.40 -3.06
C GLN A 117 -26.16 -5.35 -2.53
N ASP A 118 -26.54 -6.62 -2.40
CA ASP A 118 -25.61 -7.73 -2.24
C ASP A 118 -25.12 -8.13 -3.63
N GLU A 119 -23.88 -7.74 -3.96
CA GLU A 119 -23.14 -8.32 -5.08
C GLU A 119 -22.00 -9.16 -4.50
N ASP A 120 -22.21 -10.48 -4.49
CA ASP A 120 -21.21 -11.47 -4.11
C ASP A 120 -20.15 -11.53 -5.23
N PHE A 121 -18.89 -11.16 -4.93
CA PHE A 121 -17.82 -11.11 -5.93
C PHE A 121 -16.78 -12.19 -5.66
N GLU A 122 -16.75 -13.22 -6.51
CA GLU A 122 -15.74 -14.27 -6.48
C GLU A 122 -14.38 -13.77 -7.00
N LEU A 123 -13.34 -13.87 -6.16
CA LEU A 123 -11.96 -13.64 -6.55
C LEU A 123 -11.47 -14.78 -7.45
N GLN A 124 -11.36 -14.54 -8.76
CA GLN A 124 -10.77 -15.52 -9.70
C GLN A 124 -9.29 -15.78 -9.38
N GLN A 125 -8.98 -16.99 -8.90
CA GLN A 125 -7.62 -17.51 -8.82
C GLN A 125 -7.07 -17.76 -10.24
N ARG A 126 -5.91 -17.18 -10.56
CA ARG A 126 -5.16 -17.50 -11.79
C ARG A 126 -4.40 -18.82 -11.59
N CYS A 127 -4.85 -19.89 -12.23
CA CYS A 127 -4.13 -21.16 -12.29
C CYS A 127 -2.85 -21.05 -13.15
N ASP A 128 -1.76 -21.62 -12.64
CA ASP A 128 -0.50 -21.82 -13.36
C ASP A 128 -0.59 -23.12 -14.20
N PRO A 129 -0.43 -23.06 -15.54
CA PRO A 129 -0.61 -24.21 -16.43
C PRO A 129 0.52 -25.25 -16.39
N SER A 130 1.51 -25.12 -15.50
CA SER A 130 2.69 -26.00 -15.45
C SER A 130 2.60 -27.21 -14.49
N LYS A 131 1.49 -27.41 -13.76
CA LYS A 131 1.37 -28.44 -12.71
C LYS A 131 0.63 -29.71 -13.15
N ASN A 132 1.07 -30.86 -12.65
CA ASN A 132 0.53 -32.18 -12.92
C ASN A 132 -0.94 -32.31 -12.40
N PRO A 133 -1.89 -32.92 -13.13
CA PRO A 133 -3.30 -33.07 -12.72
C PRO A 133 -3.54 -33.64 -11.30
N GLU A 134 -2.71 -34.56 -10.80
CA GLU A 134 -2.83 -35.06 -9.41
C GLU A 134 -2.40 -34.02 -8.36
N GLU A 135 -1.33 -33.26 -8.63
CA GLU A 135 -0.90 -32.13 -7.81
C GLU A 135 -1.91 -30.99 -7.84
N LEU A 136 -2.56 -30.77 -9.00
CA LEU A 136 -3.65 -29.81 -9.15
C LEU A 136 -4.86 -30.21 -8.30
N TYR A 137 -5.22 -31.50 -8.27
CA TYR A 137 -6.34 -31.99 -7.45
C TYR A 137 -6.05 -31.86 -5.95
N LEU A 138 -4.89 -32.32 -5.48
CA LEU A 138 -4.46 -32.18 -4.09
C LEU A 138 -4.33 -30.70 -3.69
N SER A 139 -3.83 -29.84 -4.58
CA SER A 139 -3.75 -28.40 -4.33
C SER A 139 -5.12 -27.73 -4.24
N LYS A 140 -6.12 -28.21 -5.02
CA LYS A 140 -7.49 -27.71 -4.95
C LYS A 140 -8.15 -28.09 -3.64
N GLU A 141 -7.96 -29.33 -3.16
CA GLU A 141 -8.52 -29.75 -1.88
C GLU A 141 -7.92 -28.95 -0.70
N VAL A 142 -6.59 -28.76 -0.71
CA VAL A 142 -5.91 -27.93 0.30
C VAL A 142 -6.35 -26.47 0.21
N MET A 143 -6.51 -25.91 -0.99
CA MET A 143 -7.04 -24.54 -1.16
C MET A 143 -8.47 -24.44 -0.66
N GLN A 144 -9.34 -25.40 -0.95
CA GLN A 144 -10.72 -25.39 -0.46
C GLN A 144 -10.81 -25.41 1.07
N ARG A 145 -9.98 -26.23 1.73
CA ARG A 145 -9.89 -26.24 3.21
C ARG A 145 -9.33 -24.93 3.75
N LEU A 146 -8.33 -24.35 3.09
CA LEU A 146 -7.78 -23.04 3.46
C LEU A 146 -8.82 -21.92 3.29
N ASP A 147 -9.55 -21.90 2.17
CA ASP A 147 -10.60 -20.93 1.89
C ASP A 147 -11.74 -21.05 2.92
N ALA A 148 -12.15 -22.27 3.27
CA ALA A 148 -13.09 -22.52 4.35
C ALA A 148 -12.58 -22.00 5.71
N GLY A 149 -11.30 -22.23 6.02
CA GLY A 149 -10.67 -21.70 7.22
C GLY A 149 -10.61 -20.17 7.25
N ILE A 150 -10.29 -19.53 6.12
CA ILE A 150 -10.27 -18.07 5.98
C ILE A 150 -11.67 -17.48 6.14
N ALA A 151 -12.71 -18.13 5.60
CA ALA A 151 -14.09 -17.70 5.72
C ALA A 151 -14.56 -17.63 7.19
N GLN A 152 -14.04 -18.51 8.05
CA GLN A 152 -14.36 -18.53 9.48
C GLN A 152 -13.59 -17.52 10.32
N LEU A 153 -12.53 -16.90 9.79
CA LEU A 153 -11.79 -15.87 10.50
C LEU A 153 -12.64 -14.60 10.65
N THR A 154 -12.45 -13.89 11.76
CA THR A 154 -13.03 -12.54 11.88
C THR A 154 -12.33 -11.58 10.92
N GLU A 155 -12.99 -10.50 10.53
CA GLU A 155 -12.42 -9.51 9.61
C GLU A 155 -11.02 -8.99 10.07
N PRO A 156 -10.80 -8.61 11.35
CA PRO A 156 -9.47 -8.23 11.81
C PRO A 156 -8.42 -9.36 11.72
N GLN A 157 -8.83 -10.61 11.88
CA GLN A 157 -7.94 -11.78 11.73
C GLN A 157 -7.53 -11.98 10.27
N ARG A 158 -8.47 -11.92 9.32
CA ARG A 158 -8.18 -11.97 7.88
C ARG A 158 -7.23 -10.86 7.47
N GLN A 159 -7.50 -9.63 7.90
CA GLN A 159 -6.62 -8.48 7.64
C GLN A 159 -5.21 -8.71 8.21
N CYS A 160 -5.08 -9.19 9.46
CA CYS A 160 -3.79 -9.54 10.05
C CYS A 160 -3.01 -10.56 9.23
N VAL A 161 -3.67 -11.66 8.82
CA VAL A 161 -3.04 -12.73 8.02
C VAL A 161 -2.60 -12.19 6.67
N TYR A 162 -3.46 -11.43 5.98
CA TYR A 162 -3.12 -10.81 4.71
C TYR A 162 -1.91 -9.90 4.82
N LEU A 163 -1.91 -8.95 5.77
CA LEU A 163 -0.82 -8.01 5.98
C LEU A 163 0.49 -8.73 6.36
N ARG A 164 0.39 -9.82 7.13
CA ARG A 164 1.56 -10.65 7.45
C ARG A 164 2.12 -11.35 6.20
N ALA A 165 1.26 -11.89 5.34
CA ALA A 165 1.65 -12.49 4.06
C ALA A 165 2.31 -11.46 3.13
N GLN A 166 1.92 -10.19 3.24
CA GLN A 166 2.57 -9.07 2.55
C GLN A 166 3.91 -8.63 3.18
N GLY A 167 4.42 -9.37 4.16
CA GLY A 167 5.73 -9.15 4.77
C GLY A 167 5.76 -8.11 5.90
N LEU A 168 4.61 -7.55 6.30
CA LEU A 168 4.58 -6.56 7.38
C LEU A 168 4.93 -7.21 8.73
N ARG A 169 5.62 -6.45 9.58
CA ARG A 169 5.94 -6.83 10.96
C ARG A 169 4.75 -6.56 11.87
N TYR A 170 4.70 -7.23 13.03
CA TYR A 170 3.62 -7.03 14.03
C TYR A 170 3.37 -5.57 14.37
N ARG A 171 4.44 -4.78 14.54
CA ARG A 171 4.35 -3.34 14.80
C ARG A 171 3.64 -2.59 13.68
N GLU A 172 3.94 -2.91 12.42
CA GLU A 172 3.37 -2.25 11.24
C GLU A 172 1.90 -2.64 11.06
N ILE A 173 1.58 -3.93 11.24
CA ILE A 173 0.21 -4.44 11.22
C ILE A 173 -0.63 -3.72 12.27
N ALA A 174 -0.11 -3.59 13.49
CA ALA A 174 -0.79 -2.88 14.57
C ALA A 174 -1.12 -1.44 14.18
N VAL A 175 -0.19 -0.73 13.52
CA VAL A 175 -0.47 0.65 13.08
C VAL A 175 -1.42 0.70 11.88
N VAL A 176 -1.41 -0.28 10.97
CA VAL A 176 -2.41 -0.36 9.88
C VAL A 176 -3.80 -0.55 10.47
N LEU A 177 -3.96 -1.49 11.42
CA LEU A 177 -5.25 -1.84 11.98
C LEU A 177 -5.76 -0.86 13.05
N GLY A 178 -4.88 -0.01 13.59
CA GLY A 178 -5.22 0.91 14.68
C GLY A 178 -5.37 0.22 16.03
N VAL A 179 -4.60 -0.85 16.27
CA VAL A 179 -4.59 -1.63 17.51
C VAL A 179 -3.20 -1.61 18.14
N ASN A 180 -3.05 -2.10 19.37
CA ASN A 180 -1.72 -2.28 19.97
C ASN A 180 -1.02 -3.54 19.41
N VAL A 181 0.30 -3.62 19.57
CA VAL A 181 1.13 -4.71 19.02
C VAL A 181 0.73 -6.08 19.60
N SER A 182 0.41 -6.15 20.89
CA SER A 182 -0.03 -7.39 21.54
C SER A 182 -1.34 -7.90 20.94
N SER A 183 -2.31 -7.01 20.71
CA SER A 183 -3.58 -7.37 20.05
C SER A 183 -3.38 -7.83 18.62
N ALA A 184 -2.48 -7.21 17.85
CA ALA A 184 -2.14 -7.69 16.50
C ALA A 184 -1.50 -9.10 16.55
N ALA A 185 -0.61 -9.35 17.51
CA ALA A 185 0.00 -10.67 17.71
C ALA A 185 -1.04 -11.73 18.11
N GLU A 186 -1.94 -11.42 19.03
CA GLU A 186 -3.04 -12.31 19.42
C GLU A 186 -3.98 -12.62 18.27
N LEU A 187 -4.38 -11.61 17.48
CA LEU A 187 -5.22 -11.79 16.30
C LEU A 187 -4.57 -12.75 15.31
N LEU A 188 -3.29 -12.55 15.01
CA LEU A 188 -2.56 -13.41 14.09
C LEU A 188 -2.40 -14.83 14.65
N GLN A 189 -2.10 -14.98 15.94
CA GLN A 189 -1.95 -16.28 16.58
C GLN A 189 -3.25 -17.08 16.52
N ARG A 190 -4.38 -16.45 16.88
CA ARG A 190 -5.70 -17.08 16.80
C ARG A 190 -6.04 -17.48 15.37
N ALA A 191 -5.69 -16.63 14.39
CA ALA A 191 -5.91 -16.94 12.98
C ALA A 191 -5.07 -18.14 12.51
N ILE A 192 -3.77 -18.18 12.83
CA ILE A 192 -2.88 -19.29 12.46
C ILE A 192 -3.35 -20.60 13.09
N VAL A 193 -3.71 -20.60 14.38
CA VAL A 193 -4.23 -21.81 15.06
C VAL A 193 -5.50 -22.31 14.38
N ARG A 194 -6.40 -21.41 13.98
CA ARG A 194 -7.62 -21.78 13.25
C ARG A 194 -7.30 -22.42 11.89
N LEU A 195 -6.48 -21.74 11.08
CA LEU A 195 -6.09 -22.23 9.74
C LEU A 195 -5.32 -23.55 9.81
N ALA A 196 -4.45 -23.72 10.81
CA ALA A 196 -3.71 -24.95 11.01
C ALA A 196 -4.65 -26.13 11.35
N GLY A 197 -5.72 -25.88 12.12
CA GLY A 197 -6.72 -26.90 12.44
C GLY A 197 -7.47 -27.41 11.20
N GLU A 198 -7.79 -26.53 10.25
CA GLU A 198 -8.52 -26.88 9.02
C GLU A 198 -7.63 -27.60 7.99
N ILE A 199 -6.30 -27.36 8.01
CA ILE A 199 -5.36 -28.04 7.10
C ILE A 199 -5.04 -29.47 7.58
N HIS A 200 -5.04 -29.71 8.90
CA HIS A 200 -4.69 -31.02 9.48
C HIS A 200 -5.91 -31.88 9.87
N GLY A 201 -7.12 -31.33 9.85
CA GLY A 201 -8.37 -32.07 10.00
C GLY A 201 -8.86 -32.61 8.67
#